data_AF-A0A2W0AR06-F1
#
_entry.id   AF-A0A2W0AR06-F1
#
_cell.length_a   1.000
_cell.length_b   1.000
_cell.length_c   1.000
_cell.angle_alpha   90.00
_cell.angle_beta   90.00
_cell.angle_gamma   90.00
#
_symmetry.space_group_name_H-M   'P 1'
#
loop_
_entity.id
_entity.type
_entity.pdbx_description
1 polymer ?
#
loop_
_entity_poly.entity_id
_entity_poly.type
_entity_poly.pdbx_seq_one_letter_code
_entity_poly.pdbx_strand_id
1 'polypeptide(L)'
;MTSASRVIVTDTASHSDLAARQSIVAHDLRTVICMPLFRTNIAAQGQQTQPDDGPRGINGVLYLDSRLASRGLSSLSRDILNTVATEAAALIETAQLAQAEQNARLYQKELAIAATIQQRLMTVIIPEVNYAKLRARSLPCEEIGGDFYDAVLAD
;
A
#
# COMPACT_ATOMS: atom_id res chain seq x y z
N MET A 1 26.67 -8.27 8.71
CA MET A 1 25.37 -7.83 8.15
C MET A 1 25.14 -8.65 6.89
N THR A 2 24.49 -9.80 7.02
CA THR A 2 24.39 -10.80 5.94
C THR A 2 23.06 -10.67 5.23
N SER A 3 23.17 -10.33 3.94
CA SER A 3 22.20 -10.38 2.85
C SER A 3 20.90 -11.13 3.15
N ALA A 4 19.77 -10.45 2.91
CA ALA A 4 18.42 -10.92 3.11
C ALA A 4 17.99 -12.01 2.09
N SER A 5 18.82 -13.02 1.83
CA SER A 5 18.47 -14.16 0.97
C SER A 5 18.19 -15.44 1.74
N ARG A 6 18.02 -15.36 3.07
CA ARG A 6 17.94 -16.56 3.91
C ARG A 6 16.52 -17.13 3.91
N VAL A 7 16.24 -18.01 2.95
CA VAL A 7 15.23 -19.08 3.12
C VAL A 7 15.58 -19.82 4.41
N ILE A 8 14.74 -19.73 5.43
CA ILE A 8 14.93 -20.49 6.67
C ILE A 8 14.11 -21.77 6.52
N VAL A 9 14.79 -22.84 6.15
CA VAL A 9 14.25 -24.20 6.22
C VAL A 9 14.67 -24.77 7.56
N THR A 10 13.71 -25.10 8.40
CA THR A 10 13.97 -25.75 9.68
C THR A 10 13.28 -27.09 9.73
N ASP A 11 14.07 -28.17 9.89
CA ASP A 11 13.55 -29.43 10.42
C ASP A 11 13.37 -29.25 11.92
N THR A 12 12.10 -29.28 12.36
CA THR A 12 11.74 -29.00 13.75
C THR A 12 12.35 -30.01 14.71
N ALA A 13 12.66 -31.24 14.27
CA ALA A 13 13.30 -32.25 15.11
C ALA A 13 14.81 -31.99 15.31
N SER A 14 15.45 -31.25 14.40
CA SER A 14 16.88 -30.90 14.46
C SER A 14 17.19 -29.66 15.30
N HIS A 15 16.16 -28.91 15.73
CA HIS A 15 16.31 -27.73 16.58
C HIS A 15 15.51 -27.90 17.86
N SER A 16 16.21 -28.18 18.97
CA SER A 16 15.61 -28.45 20.28
C SER A 16 14.71 -27.34 20.79
N ASP A 17 15.00 -26.07 20.46
CA ASP A 17 14.20 -24.89 20.83
C ASP A 17 12.85 -24.80 20.10
N LEU A 18 12.74 -25.42 18.91
CA LEU A 18 11.51 -25.46 18.11
C LEU A 18 10.70 -26.73 18.38
N ALA A 19 11.37 -27.86 18.61
CA ALA A 19 10.73 -29.15 18.91
C ALA A 19 9.77 -29.11 20.11
N ALA A 20 10.04 -28.25 21.10
CA ALA A 20 9.24 -28.13 22.31
C ALA A 20 8.09 -27.10 22.23
N ARG A 21 7.93 -26.38 21.11
CA ARG A 21 6.87 -25.36 21.01
C ARG A 21 5.50 -26.00 20.90
N GLN A 22 4.53 -25.48 21.67
CA GLN A 22 3.16 -26.01 21.73
C GLN A 22 2.50 -26.13 20.35
N SER A 23 2.67 -25.16 19.45
CA SER A 23 2.11 -25.22 18.08
C SER A 23 2.73 -26.33 17.23
N ILE A 24 4.04 -26.56 17.36
CA ILE A 24 4.77 -27.60 16.62
C ILE A 24 4.35 -28.99 17.11
N VAL A 25 4.22 -29.16 18.43
CA VAL A 25 3.76 -30.42 19.05
C VAL A 25 2.27 -30.67 18.75
N ALA A 26 1.41 -29.66 18.87
CA ALA A 26 -0.03 -29.79 18.63
C ALA A 26 -0.37 -30.12 17.17
N HIS A 27 0.42 -29.64 16.22
CA HIS A 27 0.20 -29.86 14.79
C HIS A 27 1.12 -30.94 14.18
N ASP A 28 1.96 -31.60 14.99
CA ASP A 28 2.96 -32.60 14.55
C ASP A 28 3.82 -32.09 13.37
N LEU A 29 4.23 -30.82 13.43
CA LEU A 29 5.00 -30.19 12.35
C LEU A 29 6.42 -30.74 12.35
N ARG A 30 6.85 -31.31 11.22
CA ARG A 30 8.20 -31.84 11.00
C ARG A 30 9.10 -30.86 10.25
N THR A 31 8.52 -30.04 9.38
CA THR A 31 9.29 -29.09 8.57
C THR A 31 8.55 -27.76 8.51
N VAL A 32 9.31 -26.67 8.64
CA VAL A 32 8.81 -25.30 8.47
C VAL A 32 9.74 -24.55 7.53
N ILE A 33 9.16 -23.83 6.57
CA ILE A 33 9.86 -22.98 5.62
C ILE A 33 9.31 -21.57 5.76
N CYS A 34 10.22 -20.61 5.98
CA CYS A 34 9.89 -19.19 5.98
C CYS A 34 10.74 -18.48 4.92
N MET A 35 10.07 -17.82 3.98
CA MET A 35 10.71 -16.97 2.98
C MET A 35 10.19 -15.54 3.07
N PRO A 36 11.07 -14.53 3.22
CA PRO A 36 10.64 -13.15 3.21
C PRO A 36 10.12 -12.73 1.82
N LEU A 37 9.05 -11.97 1.82
CA LEU A 37 8.50 -11.29 0.63
C LEU A 37 9.05 -9.86 0.64
N PHE A 38 9.96 -9.55 -0.28
CA PHE A 38 10.56 -8.21 -0.34
C PHE A 38 9.72 -7.25 -1.17
N ARG A 39 9.73 -5.98 -0.77
CA ARG A 39 9.24 -4.90 -1.63
C ARG A 39 10.13 -4.80 -2.85
N THR A 40 9.51 -4.61 -4.00
CA THR A 40 10.23 -4.28 -5.23
C THR A 40 10.54 -2.80 -5.13
N ASN A 41 11.80 -2.42 -4.89
CA ASN A 41 12.21 -1.02 -4.99
C ASN A 41 12.19 -0.62 -6.48
N ILE A 42 11.01 -0.38 -7.03
CA ILE A 42 10.86 0.33 -8.29
C ILE A 42 11.12 1.78 -7.92
N ALA A 43 12.41 2.16 -7.92
CA ALA A 43 12.79 3.56 -7.87
C ALA A 43 12.01 4.25 -8.99
N ALA A 44 11.05 5.11 -8.60
CA ALA A 44 10.34 5.95 -9.53
C ALA A 44 11.39 6.66 -10.39
N GLN A 45 11.40 6.36 -11.68
CA GLN A 45 12.25 7.02 -12.66
C GLN A 45 11.92 8.52 -12.62
N GLY A 46 12.66 9.28 -11.83
CA GLY A 46 12.37 10.69 -11.59
C GLY A 46 13.26 11.36 -10.54
N GLN A 47 13.79 10.60 -9.57
CA GLN A 47 14.78 11.14 -8.63
C GLN A 47 16.00 10.25 -8.60
N GLN A 48 17.15 10.83 -8.99
CA GLN A 48 18.48 10.33 -8.73
C GLN A 48 18.72 10.34 -7.20
N THR A 49 18.05 9.44 -6.48
CA THR A 49 18.49 9.05 -5.15
C THR A 49 19.50 7.94 -5.32
N GLN A 50 20.65 8.10 -4.65
CA GLN A 50 21.72 7.11 -4.53
C GLN A 50 21.17 5.69 -4.42
N PRO A 51 21.90 4.67 -4.91
CA PRO A 51 21.53 3.29 -4.62
C PRO A 51 21.42 3.17 -3.11
N ASP A 52 20.18 3.07 -2.64
CA ASP A 52 19.86 2.89 -1.24
C ASP A 52 20.41 1.52 -0.85
N ASP A 53 21.60 1.51 -0.24
CA ASP A 53 22.24 0.33 0.36
C ASP A 53 21.53 -0.08 1.67
N GLY A 54 20.33 0.49 1.91
CA GLY A 54 19.41 0.09 2.95
C GLY A 54 18.86 -1.32 2.72
N PRO A 55 18.52 -2.05 3.80
CA PRO A 55 17.92 -3.37 3.70
C PRO A 55 16.59 -3.28 2.92
N ARG A 56 16.44 -4.09 1.86
CA ARG A 56 15.16 -4.25 1.14
C ARG A 56 14.03 -4.41 2.16
N GLY A 57 13.07 -3.49 2.14
CA GLY A 57 11.91 -3.54 3.02
C GLY A 57 11.16 -4.85 2.84
N ILE A 58 10.88 -5.56 3.93
CA ILE A 58 10.11 -6.81 3.91
C ILE A 58 8.62 -6.46 3.97
N ASN A 59 7.83 -6.91 3.00
CA ASN A 59 6.38 -6.70 2.92
C ASN A 59 5.58 -7.88 3.50
N GLY A 60 6.23 -9.00 3.82
CA GLY A 60 5.57 -10.18 4.38
C GLY A 60 6.49 -11.39 4.44
N VAL A 61 5.90 -12.55 4.76
CA VAL A 61 6.59 -13.84 4.80
C VAL A 61 5.69 -14.91 4.18
N LEU A 62 6.25 -15.72 3.28
CA LEU A 62 5.67 -16.97 2.83
C LEU A 62 6.04 -18.07 3.82
N TYR A 63 5.03 -18.58 4.53
CA TYR A 63 5.11 -19.66 5.50
C TYR A 63 4.58 -20.95 4.90
N LEU A 64 5.33 -22.03 5.05
CA LEU A 64 4.94 -23.38 4.66
C LEU A 64 5.31 -24.33 5.78
N ASP A 65 4.43 -25.27 6.10
CA ASP A 65 4.70 -26.34 7.03
C ASP A 65 4.28 -27.71 6.50
N SER A 66 4.83 -28.76 7.09
CA SER A 66 4.46 -30.13 6.77
C SER A 66 4.68 -31.04 7.97
N ARG A 67 3.81 -32.06 8.07
CA ARG A 67 3.90 -33.16 9.04
C ARG A 67 4.78 -34.31 8.56
N LEU A 68 5.24 -34.25 7.31
CA LEU A 68 6.14 -35.27 6.75
C LEU A 68 7.58 -34.87 7.03
N ALA A 69 8.38 -35.82 7.51
CA ALA A 69 9.82 -35.65 7.57
C ALA A 69 10.37 -35.51 6.14
N SER A 70 10.61 -34.27 5.70
CA SER A 70 11.25 -34.04 4.40
C SER A 70 12.70 -34.53 4.49
N ARG A 71 13.20 -35.20 3.44
CA ARG A 71 14.63 -35.52 3.31
C ARG A 71 15.49 -34.29 2.96
N GLY A 72 15.09 -33.11 3.43
CA GLY A 72 15.57 -31.81 2.97
C GLY A 72 14.90 -31.36 1.67
N LEU A 73 14.89 -30.04 1.43
CA LEU A 73 14.43 -29.45 0.17
C LEU A 73 15.49 -29.61 -0.92
N SER A 74 15.07 -30.22 -2.05
CA SER A 74 15.86 -30.24 -3.28
C SER A 74 16.14 -28.82 -3.81
N SER A 75 17.16 -28.66 -4.63
CA SER A 75 17.46 -27.37 -5.30
C SER A 75 16.28 -26.90 -6.14
N LEU A 76 15.68 -27.78 -6.94
CA LEU A 76 14.51 -27.47 -7.75
C LEU A 76 13.33 -26.96 -6.91
N SER A 77 13.06 -27.60 -5.76
CA SER A 77 12.01 -27.15 -4.86
C SER A 77 12.29 -25.76 -4.28
N ARG A 78 13.57 -25.44 -3.98
CA ARG A 78 13.96 -24.09 -3.52
C ARG A 78 13.74 -23.05 -4.61
N ASP A 79 14.09 -23.37 -5.86
CA ASP A 79 13.92 -22.45 -6.98
C ASP A 79 12.45 -22.14 -7.24
N ILE A 80 11.59 -23.17 -7.22
CA ILE A 80 10.13 -22.99 -7.35
C ILE A 80 9.61 -22.10 -6.20
N LEU A 81 10.02 -22.39 -4.97
CA LEU A 81 9.62 -21.63 -3.80
C LEU A 81 10.07 -20.16 -3.86
N ASN A 82 11.29 -19.90 -4.33
CA ASN A 82 11.78 -18.54 -4.56
C ASN A 82 10.96 -17.81 -5.64
N THR A 83 10.60 -18.48 -6.73
CA THR A 83 9.75 -17.91 -7.77
C THR A 83 8.37 -17.55 -7.21
N VAL A 84 7.74 -18.48 -6.48
CA VAL A 84 6.44 -18.24 -5.84
C VAL A 84 6.51 -17.08 -4.84
N ALA A 85 7.57 -17.01 -4.02
CA ALA A 85 7.77 -15.89 -3.10
C ALA A 85 7.91 -14.56 -3.85
N THR A 86 8.64 -14.56 -4.97
CA THR A 86 8.85 -13.34 -5.78
C THR A 86 7.55 -12.88 -6.42
N GLU A 87 6.78 -13.80 -7.02
CA GLU A 87 5.48 -13.47 -7.62
C GLU A 87 4.46 -13.03 -6.57
N ALA A 88 4.39 -13.71 -5.43
CA ALA A 88 3.50 -13.34 -4.34
C ALA A 88 3.81 -11.94 -3.81
N ALA A 89 5.10 -11.59 -3.67
CA ALA A 89 5.52 -10.26 -3.25
C ALA A 89 5.05 -9.17 -4.23
N ALA A 90 5.24 -9.39 -5.54
CA ALA A 90 4.83 -8.47 -6.59
C ALA A 90 3.29 -8.31 -6.66
N LEU A 91 2.53 -9.39 -6.47
CA LEU A 91 1.07 -9.36 -6.44
C LEU A 91 0.53 -8.59 -5.24
N ILE A 92 1.11 -8.80 -4.05
CA ILE A 92 0.73 -8.05 -2.84
C ILE A 92 0.99 -6.55 -3.04
N GLU A 93 2.14 -6.18 -3.58
CA GLU A 93 2.50 -4.80 -3.87
C GLU A 93 1.52 -4.16 -4.88
N THR A 94 1.21 -4.86 -5.97
CA THR A 94 0.24 -4.41 -6.97
C THR A 94 -1.15 -4.22 -6.36
N ALA A 95 -1.60 -5.14 -5.52
CA ALA A 95 -2.88 -5.05 -4.84
C ALA A 95 -2.94 -3.85 -3.88
N GLN A 96 -1.86 -3.57 -3.15
CA GLN A 96 -1.77 -2.40 -2.28
C GLN A 96 -1.82 -1.09 -3.08
N LEU A 97 -1.10 -1.01 -4.21
CA LEU A 97 -1.13 0.15 -5.09
C LEU A 97 -2.54 0.37 -5.69
N ALA A 98 -3.20 -0.70 -6.14
CA ALA A 98 -4.55 -0.62 -6.66
C ALA A 98 -5.56 -0.15 -5.59
N GLN A 99 -5.41 -0.61 -4.34
CA GLN A 99 -6.24 -0.15 -3.24
C GLN A 99 -6.00 1.33 -2.91
N ALA A 100 -4.75 1.78 -2.91
CA ALA A 100 -4.40 3.18 -2.69
C ALA A 100 -4.97 4.08 -3.80
N GLU A 101 -4.86 3.66 -5.05
CA GLU A 101 -5.45 4.36 -6.20
C GLU A 101 -6.98 4.44 -6.08
N GLN A 102 -7.64 3.34 -5.72
CA GLN A 102 -9.09 3.32 -5.54
C GLN A 102 -9.53 4.28 -4.41
N ASN A 103 -8.83 4.30 -3.29
CA ASN A 103 -9.12 5.21 -2.18
C ASN A 103 -8.93 6.67 -2.60
N ALA A 104 -7.86 6.99 -3.34
CA ALA A 104 -7.63 8.34 -3.86
C ALA A 104 -8.73 8.77 -4.84
N ARG A 105 -9.18 7.87 -5.72
CA ARG A 105 -10.31 8.14 -6.64
C ARG A 105 -11.62 8.38 -5.90
N LEU A 106 -11.88 7.64 -4.83
CA LEU A 106 -13.07 7.86 -3.99
C LEU A 106 -13.01 9.21 -3.30
N TYR A 107 -11.87 9.55 -2.69
CA TYR A 107 -11.66 10.84 -2.06
C TYR A 107 -11.86 12.02 -3.03
N GLN A 108 -11.29 11.92 -4.24
CA GLN A 108 -11.49 12.93 -5.29
C GLN A 108 -12.96 13.08 -5.71
N LYS A 109 -13.72 11.98 -5.76
CA LYS A 109 -15.16 12.03 -6.05
C LYS A 109 -15.93 12.74 -4.92
N GLU A 110 -15.60 12.45 -3.67
CA GLU A 110 -16.22 13.10 -2.51
C GLU A 110 -15.92 14.60 -2.50
N LEU A 111 -14.68 15.01 -2.76
CA LEU A 111 -14.30 16.41 -2.92
C LEU A 111 -15.08 17.09 -4.04
N ALA A 112 -15.23 16.46 -5.21
CA ALA A 112 -15.98 17.01 -6.33
C ALA A 112 -17.47 17.22 -5.99
N ILE A 113 -18.07 16.28 -5.26
CA ILE A 113 -19.45 16.40 -4.77
C ILE A 113 -19.55 17.56 -3.78
N ALA A 114 -18.65 17.64 -2.80
CA ALA A 114 -18.64 18.70 -1.80
C ALA A 114 -18.48 20.09 -2.44
N ALA A 115 -17.56 20.23 -3.41
CA ALA A 115 -17.38 21.47 -4.17
C ALA A 115 -18.66 21.87 -4.92
N THR A 116 -19.36 20.90 -5.53
CA THR A 116 -20.64 21.16 -6.21
C THR A 116 -21.72 21.63 -5.23
N ILE A 117 -21.80 21.03 -4.04
CA ILE A 117 -22.75 21.43 -2.99
C ILE A 117 -22.45 22.85 -2.54
N GLN A 118 -21.19 23.17 -2.23
CA GLN A 118 -20.79 24.52 -1.85
C GLN A 118 -21.16 25.54 -2.93
N GLN A 119 -20.81 25.29 -4.20
CA GLN A 119 -21.17 26.18 -5.30
C GLN A 119 -22.68 26.43 -5.40
N ARG A 120 -23.52 25.42 -5.16
CA ARG A 120 -24.99 25.57 -5.19
C ARG A 120 -25.53 26.35 -3.99
N LEU A 121 -24.99 26.12 -2.80
CA LEU A 121 -25.37 26.89 -1.60
C LEU A 121 -25.02 28.38 -1.75
N MET A 122 -23.99 28.67 -2.54
CA MET A 122 -23.51 30.02 -2.83
C MET A 122 -24.19 30.69 -4.03
N THR A 123 -25.42 30.29 -4.38
CA THR A 123 -26.18 30.99 -5.43
C THR A 123 -26.60 32.37 -4.92
N VAL A 124 -25.68 33.33 -4.99
CA VAL A 124 -25.87 34.74 -4.62
C VAL A 124 -26.48 35.46 -5.81
N ILE A 125 -27.59 36.17 -5.60
CA ILE A 125 -28.15 37.07 -6.59
C ILE A 125 -27.24 38.29 -6.65
N ILE A 126 -26.47 38.39 -7.72
CA ILE A 126 -25.62 39.56 -7.95
C ILE A 126 -26.54 40.75 -8.31
N PRO A 127 -26.50 41.86 -7.56
CA PRO A 127 -27.32 43.02 -7.87
C PRO A 127 -26.90 43.64 -9.21
N GLU A 128 -27.89 44.00 -10.03
CA GLU A 128 -27.66 44.76 -11.26
C GLU A 128 -27.59 46.26 -10.95
N VAL A 129 -26.58 46.93 -11.50
CA VAL A 129 -26.41 48.39 -11.41
C VAL A 129 -26.20 48.98 -12.79
N ASN A 130 -26.75 50.17 -13.05
CA ASN A 130 -26.77 50.77 -14.39
C ASN A 130 -25.39 51.19 -14.92
N TYR A 131 -24.40 51.32 -14.04
CA TYR A 131 -23.08 51.88 -14.35
C TYR A 131 -21.94 50.84 -14.34
N ALA A 132 -22.20 49.59 -13.94
CA ALA A 132 -21.19 48.54 -13.87
C ALA A 132 -21.79 47.15 -14.04
N LYS A 133 -20.97 46.18 -14.47
CA LYS A 133 -21.35 44.77 -14.55
C LYS A 133 -20.48 43.96 -13.62
N LEU A 134 -21.09 43.35 -12.61
CA LEU A 134 -20.38 42.47 -11.69
C LEU A 134 -20.42 41.03 -12.22
N ARG A 135 -19.25 40.40 -12.29
CA ARG A 135 -19.10 38.96 -12.57
C ARG A 135 -18.30 38.35 -11.45
N ALA A 136 -18.79 37.26 -10.91
CA ALA A 136 -18.14 36.61 -9.80
C ALA A 136 -17.95 35.12 -10.09
N ARG A 137 -16.80 34.59 -9.69
CA ARG A 137 -16.45 33.18 -9.88
C ARG A 137 -15.83 32.68 -8.59
N SER A 138 -16.41 31.64 -8.01
CA SER A 138 -15.81 30.88 -6.91
C SER A 138 -15.14 29.63 -7.48
N LEU A 139 -13.85 29.48 -7.19
CA LEU A 139 -13.05 28.31 -7.55
C LEU A 139 -12.69 27.58 -6.26
N PRO A 140 -13.02 26.29 -6.10
CA PRO A 140 -12.58 25.51 -4.95
C PRO A 140 -11.05 25.37 -4.95
N CYS A 141 -10.44 25.36 -3.76
CA CYS A 141 -9.02 25.05 -3.54
C CYS A 141 -8.74 23.54 -3.73
N GLU A 142 -7.52 23.08 -3.42
CA GLU A 142 -7.15 21.65 -3.43
C GLU A 142 -8.08 20.78 -2.56
N GLU A 143 -8.69 21.37 -1.53
CA GLU A 143 -9.72 20.79 -0.68
C GLU A 143 -10.96 21.70 -0.58
N ILE A 144 -11.94 21.27 0.23
CA ILE A 144 -13.18 21.99 0.52
C ILE A 144 -12.83 23.30 1.26
N GLY A 145 -12.78 24.42 0.54
CA GLY A 145 -12.47 25.75 1.10
C GLY A 145 -12.15 26.78 0.02
N GLY A 146 -12.43 28.05 0.32
CA GLY A 146 -12.18 29.20 -0.56
C GLY A 146 -12.76 30.49 0.00
N ASP A 147 -12.43 31.62 -0.63
CA ASP A 147 -13.02 32.92 -0.29
C ASP A 147 -14.45 33.01 -0.81
N PHE A 148 -15.33 33.50 0.06
CA PHE A 148 -16.74 33.72 -0.23
C PHE A 148 -17.01 35.21 -0.37
N TYR A 149 -17.78 35.59 -1.38
CA TYR A 149 -18.23 36.95 -1.56
C TYR A 149 -19.76 36.98 -1.54
N ASP A 150 -20.30 38.00 -0.86
CA ASP A 150 -21.69 38.40 -0.95
C ASP A 150 -21.70 39.82 -1.54
N ALA A 151 -22.64 40.09 -2.45
CA ALA A 151 -22.74 41.37 -3.14
C ALA A 151 -24.07 42.00 -2.77
N VAL A 152 -24.02 43.03 -1.94
CA VAL A 152 -25.19 43.80 -1.49
C VAL A 152 -25.13 45.23 -2.01
N LEU A 153 -26.29 45.83 -2.25
CA LEU A 153 -26.39 47.28 -2.42
C LEU A 153 -26.23 47.92 -1.04
N ALA A 154 -25.26 48.82 -0.90
CA ALA A 154 -25.12 49.65 0.28
C ALA A 154 -25.89 50.97 0.06
N ASP A 155 -26.62 51.41 1.08
CA ASP A 155 -27.37 52.68 1.11
C ASP A 155 -26.46 53.91 1.05
#